data_AF-A0A7J6WUZ4-F1
#
_entry.id   AF-A0A7J6WUZ4-F1
#
_cell.length_a   1.000
_cell.length_b   1.000
_cell.length_c   1.000
_cell.angle_alpha   90.00
_cell.angle_beta   90.00
_cell.angle_gamma   90.00
#
_symmetry.space_group_name_H-M   'P 1'
#
loop_
_entity.id
_entity.type
_entity.pdbx_description
1 polymer ?
#
loop_
_entity_poly.entity_id
_entity_poly.type
_entity_poly.pdbx_seq_one_letter_code
_entity_poly.pdbx_strand_id
1 'polypeptide(L)'
;MSKLGNLSRSGVVRKPNETMRLLVTVFVGVVFGFFIGTSFPTLTLTRFNLPSSLIPSIDLSYIEDKNSAFSTQTLWQHAWSSVIRQNRSRTAEPRNLTDTTKIWVPTNPRGAERLPPSIVAAESDFYLRRLWGKPSEDLKIKPKYLVTFTVGLKQKENIDAAVKKFSDDFTILLFHYDGHTTEWDEFEWSKRAIHVSARKQTKWWYAKRFLHPDIVAPYDYIFIWDEDLGLEHFNAEEYIKLVRKHGLEISQPGLDPDRVLTWQMTKRRVDREVHKETEEKPGWCGNPHLPPCAAFVEIMAPVFSREAWRCVWHMLQNDLVHGWGLDFALRRCVEPAHEKIGVVDSQWIVHQSVPSLGTQGQSVDGKAPWLGVRDRCKKEWTMFQARMASAEKKYYIELGINPPNATGRLQ
;
A
#
# COMPACT_ATOMS: atom_id res chain seq x y z
N MET A 1 -21.26 -60.54 -61.37
CA MET A 1 -20.24 -60.80 -60.33
C MET A 1 -20.51 -59.88 -59.16
N SER A 2 -20.70 -60.49 -58.00
CA SER A 2 -21.33 -59.96 -56.79
C SER A 2 -20.36 -59.19 -55.89
N LYS A 3 -20.87 -58.13 -55.22
CA LYS A 3 -20.57 -57.80 -53.81
C LYS A 3 -21.45 -56.66 -53.32
N LEU A 4 -22.39 -56.98 -52.44
CA LEU A 4 -23.01 -56.05 -51.50
C LEU A 4 -23.43 -56.83 -50.25
N GLY A 5 -23.20 -56.25 -49.08
CA GLY A 5 -24.09 -56.40 -47.92
C GLY A 5 -23.67 -57.37 -46.81
N ASN A 6 -23.02 -56.80 -45.79
CA ASN A 6 -23.22 -56.98 -44.33
C ASN A 6 -23.54 -58.37 -43.74
N LEU A 7 -22.81 -58.75 -42.68
CA LEU A 7 -23.36 -58.75 -41.32
C LEU A 7 -22.31 -59.11 -40.26
N SER A 8 -22.28 -58.26 -39.24
CA SER A 8 -21.53 -58.36 -37.98
C SER A 8 -22.02 -59.55 -37.14
N ARG A 9 -21.10 -60.25 -36.47
CA ARG A 9 -21.42 -61.21 -35.41
C ARG A 9 -20.63 -60.85 -34.15
N SER A 10 -21.40 -60.67 -33.09
CA SER A 10 -21.06 -60.22 -31.74
C SER A 10 -20.04 -61.11 -31.02
N GLY A 11 -19.06 -60.50 -30.35
CA GLY A 11 -18.18 -61.10 -29.36
C GLY A 11 -18.37 -60.43 -28.01
N VAL A 12 -18.79 -61.22 -27.02
CA VAL A 12 -19.11 -60.81 -25.64
C VAL A 12 -17.84 -60.36 -24.91
N VAL A 13 -17.76 -59.08 -24.54
CA VAL A 13 -16.74 -58.56 -23.61
C VAL A 13 -17.33 -58.52 -22.20
N ARG A 14 -16.79 -59.36 -21.32
CA ARG A 14 -17.12 -59.45 -19.89
C ARG A 14 -16.79 -58.11 -19.21
N LYS A 15 -17.81 -57.39 -18.73
CA LYS A 15 -17.62 -56.19 -17.89
C LYS A 15 -16.99 -56.59 -16.54
N PRO A 16 -15.96 -55.88 -16.06
CA PRO A 16 -15.45 -56.07 -14.70
C PRO A 16 -16.51 -55.62 -13.69
N ASN A 17 -16.64 -56.38 -12.61
CA ASN A 17 -17.69 -56.25 -11.59
C ASN A 17 -17.48 -54.96 -10.78
N GLU A 18 -18.02 -53.83 -11.24
CA GLU A 18 -17.85 -52.50 -10.64
C GLU A 18 -18.20 -52.48 -9.14
N THR A 19 -19.13 -53.33 -8.72
CA THR A 19 -19.52 -53.51 -7.32
C THR A 19 -18.35 -53.94 -6.44
N MET A 20 -17.46 -54.80 -6.95
CA MET A 20 -16.30 -55.29 -6.20
C MET A 20 -15.21 -54.22 -6.09
N ARG A 21 -15.05 -53.37 -7.12
CA ARG A 21 -14.12 -52.23 -7.08
C ARG A 21 -14.62 -51.15 -6.12
N LEU A 22 -15.93 -50.91 -6.06
CA LEU A 22 -16.54 -49.99 -5.11
C LEU A 22 -16.34 -50.48 -3.66
N LEU A 23 -16.58 -51.77 -3.41
CA LEU A 23 -16.39 -52.38 -2.09
C LEU A 23 -14.94 -52.28 -1.61
N VAL A 24 -13.96 -52.56 -2.49
CA VAL A 24 -12.54 -52.42 -2.15
C VAL A 24 -12.17 -50.97 -1.86
N THR A 25 -12.69 -50.01 -2.64
CA THR A 25 -12.39 -48.58 -2.44
C THR A 25 -12.97 -48.07 -1.12
N VAL A 26 -14.19 -48.48 -0.78
CA VAL A 26 -14.83 -48.15 0.51
C VAL A 26 -14.05 -48.79 1.67
N PHE A 27 -13.65 -50.06 1.54
CA PHE A 27 -12.90 -50.74 2.58
C PHE A 27 -11.53 -50.09 2.83
N VAL A 28 -10.79 -49.75 1.77
CA VAL A 28 -9.49 -49.05 1.88
C VAL A 28 -9.67 -47.67 2.49
N GLY A 29 -10.72 -46.92 2.10
CA GLY A 29 -11.02 -45.61 2.68
C GLY A 29 -11.37 -45.67 4.17
N VAL A 30 -12.16 -46.67 4.60
CA VAL A 30 -12.52 -46.87 6.01
C VAL A 30 -11.32 -47.26 6.84
N VAL A 31 -10.49 -48.20 6.35
CA VAL A 31 -9.27 -48.63 7.05
C VAL A 31 -8.27 -47.47 7.17
N PHE A 32 -8.04 -46.72 6.07
CA PHE A 32 -7.13 -45.58 6.08
C PHE A 32 -7.64 -44.44 6.99
N GLY A 33 -8.94 -44.17 6.97
CA GLY A 33 -9.58 -43.21 7.89
C GLY A 33 -9.52 -43.63 9.36
N PHE A 34 -9.64 -44.92 9.65
CA PHE A 34 -9.51 -45.47 11.00
C PHE A 34 -8.06 -45.33 11.52
N PHE A 35 -7.06 -45.63 10.69
CA PHE A 35 -5.65 -45.47 11.09
C PHE A 35 -5.27 -44.00 11.31
N ILE A 36 -5.77 -43.07 10.49
CA ILE A 36 -5.59 -41.63 10.74
C ILE A 36 -6.30 -41.21 12.03
N GLY A 37 -7.56 -41.63 12.22
CA GLY A 37 -8.37 -41.27 13.40
C GLY A 37 -7.83 -41.81 14.72
N THR A 38 -7.16 -42.97 14.71
CA THR A 38 -6.54 -43.61 15.89
C THR A 38 -5.09 -43.17 16.14
N SER A 39 -4.44 -42.54 15.16
CA SER A 39 -3.09 -42.00 15.29
C SER A 39 -3.04 -40.57 15.83
N PHE A 40 -4.18 -39.92 16.03
CA PHE A 40 -4.26 -38.67 16.78
C PHE A 40 -4.48 -38.99 18.27
N PRO A 41 -3.61 -38.50 19.18
CA PRO A 41 -3.88 -38.62 20.61
C PRO A 41 -5.18 -37.88 20.90
N THR A 42 -6.15 -38.58 21.50
CA THR A 42 -7.38 -38.00 22.01
C THR A 42 -7.02 -36.94 23.05
N LEU A 43 -7.09 -35.66 22.67
CA LEU A 43 -7.08 -34.57 23.61
C LEU A 43 -8.30 -34.74 24.50
N THR A 44 -8.08 -35.27 25.70
CA THR A 44 -9.05 -35.24 26.78
C THR A 44 -9.34 -33.77 27.07
N LEU A 45 -10.56 -33.36 26.76
CA LEU A 45 -11.12 -32.08 27.17
C LEU A 45 -11.37 -32.15 28.69
N THR A 46 -10.30 -32.10 29.47
CA THR A 46 -10.40 -31.79 30.89
C THR A 46 -10.75 -30.32 30.99
N ARG A 47 -11.91 -30.04 31.61
CA ARG A 47 -12.28 -28.70 32.08
C ARG A 47 -11.12 -28.13 32.89
N PHE A 48 -10.42 -27.14 32.34
CA PHE A 48 -9.47 -26.33 33.11
C PHE A 48 -10.23 -25.17 33.77
N ASN A 49 -10.56 -25.36 35.05
CA ASN A 49 -10.63 -24.24 35.99
C ASN A 49 -9.19 -23.89 36.36
N LEU A 50 -8.73 -22.68 36.04
CA LEU A 50 -7.40 -22.20 36.44
C LEU A 50 -7.43 -21.69 37.89
N PRO A 51 -6.64 -22.25 38.81
CA PRO A 51 -6.20 -21.54 40.00
C PRO A 51 -5.12 -20.52 39.60
N SER A 52 -5.23 -19.30 40.13
CA SER A 52 -4.33 -18.18 39.90
C SER A 52 -2.99 -18.36 40.62
N SER A 53 -2.15 -19.28 40.13
CA SER A 53 -0.73 -19.37 40.44
C SER A 53 -0.09 -20.37 39.48
N LEU A 54 0.94 -19.95 38.74
CA LEU A 54 1.96 -20.71 37.99
C LEU A 54 2.27 -20.03 36.64
N ILE A 55 3.02 -18.91 36.73
CA ILE A 55 3.93 -18.49 35.66
C ILE A 55 5.21 -19.32 35.87
N PRO A 56 5.69 -20.12 34.90
CA PRO A 56 6.98 -20.78 35.03
C PRO A 56 8.09 -19.75 34.86
N SER A 57 8.96 -19.71 35.86
CA SER A 57 10.28 -19.10 35.86
C SER A 57 11.07 -19.47 34.61
N ILE A 58 11.61 -18.47 33.94
CA ILE A 58 12.65 -18.63 32.92
C ILE A 58 13.83 -19.36 33.58
N ASP A 59 14.15 -20.53 33.06
CA ASP A 59 15.33 -21.32 33.41
C ASP A 59 16.59 -20.59 32.91
N LEU A 60 17.31 -20.00 33.86
CA LEU A 60 18.50 -19.18 33.65
C LEU A 60 19.76 -19.96 34.08
N SER A 61 19.81 -21.26 33.76
CA SER A 61 20.87 -22.18 34.20
C SER A 61 22.11 -22.25 33.28
N TYR A 62 22.37 -21.24 32.44
CA TYR A 62 23.60 -21.21 31.62
C TYR A 62 24.47 -19.96 31.77
N ILE A 63 24.39 -19.25 32.90
CA ILE A 63 25.44 -18.28 33.26
C ILE A 63 25.80 -18.49 34.73
N GLU A 64 26.52 -19.58 34.99
CA GLU A 64 27.32 -19.70 36.21
C GLU A 64 28.76 -19.33 35.84
N ASP A 65 29.07 -18.04 35.91
CA ASP A 65 30.44 -17.61 36.17
C ASP A 65 30.45 -16.43 37.15
N LYS A 66 30.70 -16.81 38.40
CA LYS A 66 31.30 -16.07 39.52
C LYS A 66 31.31 -14.54 39.50
N ASN A 67 30.71 -14.02 40.59
CA ASN A 67 31.01 -12.78 41.31
C ASN A 67 30.29 -11.50 40.86
N SER A 68 29.10 -11.26 41.41
CA SER A 68 28.80 -10.11 42.30
C SER A 68 27.29 -9.92 42.44
N ALA A 69 26.71 -10.60 43.43
CA ALA A 69 25.38 -10.27 43.92
C ALA A 69 25.46 -8.94 44.69
N PHE A 70 25.31 -7.82 44.00
CA PHE A 70 25.10 -6.52 44.64
C PHE A 70 24.17 -5.63 43.81
N SER A 71 23.03 -5.26 44.42
CA SER A 71 22.32 -4.00 44.20
C SER A 71 21.53 -3.78 42.89
N THR A 72 20.67 -4.70 42.45
CA THR A 72 19.57 -4.31 41.51
C THR A 72 18.40 -3.65 42.27
N GLN A 73 18.09 -4.09 43.49
CA GLN A 73 16.94 -3.62 44.25
C GLN A 73 17.11 -2.18 44.81
N THR A 74 18.34 -1.78 45.11
CA THR A 74 18.71 -0.45 45.62
C THR A 74 18.72 0.63 44.52
N LEU A 75 19.06 0.29 43.27
CA LEU A 75 19.03 1.25 42.16
C LEU A 75 17.60 1.70 41.81
N TRP A 76 16.61 0.78 41.89
CA TRP A 76 15.20 1.11 41.67
C TRP A 76 14.62 2.02 42.76
N GLN A 77 15.00 1.82 44.02
CA GLN A 77 14.58 2.70 45.13
C GLN A 77 15.24 4.08 45.09
N HIS A 78 16.49 4.19 44.63
CA HIS A 78 17.18 5.48 44.49
C HIS A 78 16.68 6.30 43.29
N ALA A 79 16.27 5.66 42.19
CA ALA A 79 15.66 6.34 41.04
C ALA A 79 14.25 6.87 41.34
N TRP A 80 13.48 6.18 42.21
CA TRP A 80 12.13 6.62 42.58
C TRP A 80 12.10 7.68 43.68
N SER A 81 13.10 7.68 44.58
CA SER A 81 13.21 8.71 45.62
C SER A 81 13.69 10.07 45.09
N SER A 82 14.39 10.11 43.96
CA SER A 82 14.82 11.38 43.32
C SER A 82 13.68 12.10 42.59
N VAL A 83 12.70 11.37 42.04
CA VAL A 83 11.54 11.94 41.34
C VAL A 83 10.50 12.53 42.33
N ILE A 84 10.42 12.00 43.55
CA ILE A 84 9.46 12.46 44.58
C ILE A 84 9.95 13.72 45.33
N ARG A 85 11.19 14.17 45.10
CA ARG A 85 11.81 15.28 45.85
C ARG A 85 11.79 16.62 45.12
N GLN A 86 10.69 16.97 44.47
CA GLN A 86 10.38 18.38 44.16
C GLN A 86 8.92 18.69 44.48
N ASN A 87 8.74 19.84 45.16
CA ASN A 87 7.49 20.41 45.69
C ASN A 87 6.89 19.77 46.95
N ARG A 88 7.54 20.08 48.09
CA ARG A 88 6.85 20.19 49.38
C ARG A 88 6.47 21.65 49.66
N SER A 89 5.24 22.02 49.34
CA SER A 89 4.48 22.95 50.18
C SER A 89 2.98 22.69 50.04
N ARG A 90 2.37 22.31 51.20
CA ARG A 90 0.97 22.48 51.68
C ARG A 90 -0.17 22.37 50.64
N THR A 91 -1.20 21.54 50.75
CA THR A 91 -2.03 21.09 51.88
C THR A 91 -2.65 19.72 51.55
N ALA A 92 -2.89 18.91 52.59
CA ALA A 92 -3.39 17.55 52.46
C ALA A 92 -4.90 17.50 52.18
N GLU A 93 -5.26 16.88 51.06
CA GLU A 93 -6.49 16.09 50.94
C GLU A 93 -6.09 14.63 50.69
N PRO A 94 -6.80 13.63 51.26
CA PRO A 94 -6.49 12.23 51.02
C PRO A 94 -6.96 11.86 49.61
N ARG A 95 -6.11 12.06 48.60
CA ARG A 95 -6.31 11.43 47.30
C ARG A 95 -6.16 9.93 47.51
N ASN A 96 -7.25 9.20 47.28
CA ASN A 96 -7.29 7.74 47.23
C ASN A 96 -6.08 7.21 46.44
N LEU A 97 -5.17 6.54 47.15
CA LEU A 97 -3.91 5.98 46.65
C LEU A 97 -4.10 4.72 45.79
N THR A 98 -5.27 4.56 45.16
CA THR A 98 -5.64 3.37 44.38
C THR A 98 -5.49 3.58 42.87
N ASP A 99 -5.06 4.76 42.42
CA ASP A 99 -4.95 5.08 40.98
C ASP A 99 -3.55 5.57 40.54
N THR A 100 -2.52 5.41 41.37
CA THR A 100 -1.13 5.82 41.04
C THR A 100 -0.38 4.82 40.16
N THR A 101 -0.96 3.67 39.83
CA THR A 101 -0.34 2.63 38.98
C THR A 101 -0.84 2.66 37.53
N LYS A 102 -1.88 3.44 37.22
CA LYS A 102 -2.44 3.50 35.87
C LYS A 102 -1.82 4.66 35.11
N ILE A 103 -0.90 4.33 34.21
CA ILE A 103 -0.39 5.28 33.23
C ILE A 103 -1.53 5.54 32.24
N TRP A 104 -1.90 6.80 32.10
CA TRP A 104 -2.81 7.26 31.06
C TRP A 104 -2.32 8.61 30.52
N VAL A 105 -1.94 8.62 29.24
CA VAL A 105 -1.34 9.75 28.55
C VAL A 105 -2.19 10.10 27.33
N PRO A 106 -2.96 11.19 27.36
CA PRO A 106 -3.87 11.59 26.27
C PRO A 106 -3.17 11.97 24.98
N THR A 107 -1.91 12.40 25.08
CA THR A 107 -1.10 12.84 23.93
C THR A 107 -0.51 11.68 23.16
N ASN A 108 -0.57 10.46 23.69
CA ASN A 108 -0.16 9.27 22.94
C ASN A 108 -1.14 8.99 21.79
N PRO A 109 -0.69 8.29 20.73
CA PRO A 109 -1.58 7.81 19.68
C PRO A 109 -2.73 6.98 20.24
N ARG A 110 -3.86 6.98 19.53
CA ARG A 110 -5.04 6.21 19.93
C ARG A 110 -4.70 4.74 20.12
N GLY A 111 -5.08 4.18 21.27
CA GLY A 111 -4.75 2.80 21.66
C GLY A 111 -3.43 2.63 22.42
N ALA A 112 -2.58 3.66 22.47
CA ALA A 112 -1.32 3.69 23.19
C ALA A 112 -1.37 4.57 24.46
N GLU A 113 -2.56 5.05 24.88
CA GLU A 113 -2.71 5.96 26.01
C GLU A 113 -2.21 5.34 27.32
N ARG A 114 -2.18 4.01 27.43
CA ARG A 114 -1.71 3.31 28.63
C ARG A 114 -0.19 3.09 28.67
N LEU A 115 0.54 3.55 27.67
CA LEU A 115 1.99 3.39 27.58
C LEU A 115 2.72 4.63 28.11
N PRO A 116 3.88 4.48 28.78
CA PRO A 116 4.77 5.60 29.04
C PRO A 116 5.15 6.32 27.74
N PRO A 117 5.18 7.66 27.68
CA PRO A 117 5.43 8.37 26.42
C PRO A 117 6.77 8.00 25.77
N SER A 118 7.79 7.73 26.58
CA SER A 118 9.15 7.46 26.11
C SER A 118 9.34 6.10 25.42
N ILE A 119 8.36 5.18 25.50
CA ILE A 119 8.42 3.88 24.79
C ILE A 119 7.55 3.89 23.52
N VAL A 120 6.73 4.92 23.31
CA VAL A 120 5.79 4.97 22.18
C VAL A 120 6.53 5.35 20.90
N ALA A 121 6.49 4.43 19.92
CA ALA A 121 6.77 4.73 18.52
C ALA A 121 5.42 4.98 17.82
N ALA A 122 5.11 6.24 17.51
CA ALA A 122 3.84 6.63 16.90
C ALA A 122 3.76 6.33 15.39
N GLU A 123 4.92 6.16 14.76
CA GLU A 123 5.09 5.96 13.33
C GLU A 123 5.95 4.72 13.09
N SER A 124 5.93 4.22 11.86
CA SER A 124 6.74 3.12 11.35
C SER A 124 7.52 3.59 10.11
N ASP A 125 8.32 2.70 9.54
CA ASP A 125 9.08 2.97 8.32
C ASP A 125 9.24 1.71 7.45
N PHE A 126 9.80 1.87 6.26
CA PHE A 126 10.20 0.77 5.37
C PHE A 126 11.71 0.46 5.43
N TYR A 127 12.43 0.96 6.43
CA TYR A 127 13.86 0.77 6.52
C TYR A 127 14.19 -0.68 6.94
N LEU A 128 14.88 -1.40 6.07
CA LEU A 128 15.28 -2.78 6.34
C LEU A 128 16.30 -2.84 7.49
N ARG A 129 16.07 -3.75 8.43
CA ARG A 129 16.92 -3.98 9.61
C ARG A 129 17.59 -5.35 9.50
N ARG A 130 18.81 -5.47 10.03
CA ARG A 130 19.54 -6.75 10.05
C ARG A 130 18.99 -7.63 11.16
N LEU A 131 19.13 -8.95 11.00
CA LEU A 131 18.68 -9.92 12.01
C LEU A 131 19.62 -10.02 13.23
N TRP A 132 20.80 -9.39 13.19
CA TRP A 132 21.83 -9.46 14.23
C TRP A 132 22.57 -8.12 14.36
N GLY A 133 23.34 -7.97 15.45
CA GLY A 133 24.13 -6.78 15.73
C GLY A 133 23.36 -5.69 16.47
N LYS A 134 23.85 -4.45 16.43
CA LYS A 134 23.21 -3.32 17.10
C LYS A 134 22.24 -2.61 16.13
N PRO A 135 20.99 -2.30 16.56
CA PRO A 135 20.03 -1.58 15.71
C PRO A 135 20.51 -0.20 15.23
N SER A 136 21.41 0.44 15.98
CA SER A 136 22.02 1.72 15.62
C SER A 136 22.94 1.66 14.40
N GLU A 137 23.38 0.46 14.02
CA GLU A 137 24.31 0.23 12.91
C GLU A 137 23.60 -0.23 11.61
N ASP A 138 22.28 -0.46 11.67
CA ASP A 138 21.52 -1.01 10.53
C ASP A 138 21.39 -0.01 9.38
N LEU A 139 21.27 1.28 9.70
CA LEU A 139 21.02 2.33 8.72
C LEU A 139 22.23 3.25 8.61
N LYS A 140 23.09 2.96 7.62
CA LYS A 140 24.22 3.85 7.25
C LYS A 140 23.74 5.13 6.57
N ILE A 141 22.73 4.98 5.71
CA ILE A 141 22.04 6.06 5.01
C ILE A 141 20.56 5.89 5.33
N LYS A 142 19.87 6.99 5.61
CA LYS A 142 18.42 7.01 5.81
C LYS A 142 17.76 7.56 4.55
N PRO A 143 17.09 6.72 3.75
CA PRO A 143 16.36 7.19 2.58
C PRO A 143 15.34 8.26 2.93
N LYS A 144 15.25 9.28 2.10
CA LYS A 144 14.35 10.45 2.25
C LYS A 144 13.18 10.41 1.30
N TYR A 145 13.25 9.60 0.26
CA TYR A 145 12.22 9.51 -0.77
C TYR A 145 11.77 8.07 -0.96
N LEU A 146 10.52 7.90 -1.38
CA LEU A 146 9.94 6.59 -1.68
C LEU A 146 9.52 6.58 -3.14
N VAL A 147 9.90 5.55 -3.88
CA VAL A 147 9.33 5.25 -5.19
C VAL A 147 8.67 3.89 -5.19
N THR A 148 7.44 3.87 -5.71
CA THR A 148 6.65 2.66 -5.88
C THR A 148 6.33 2.43 -7.35
N PHE A 149 6.44 1.18 -7.78
CA PHE A 149 6.01 0.74 -9.10
C PHE A 149 5.05 -0.43 -8.95
N THR A 150 3.96 -0.42 -9.72
CA THR A 150 3.02 -1.56 -9.77
C THR A 150 3.35 -2.43 -10.97
N VAL A 151 4.00 -3.56 -10.74
CA VAL A 151 4.77 -4.26 -11.76
C VAL A 151 4.25 -5.67 -12.04
N GLY A 152 4.51 -6.11 -13.26
CA GLY A 152 4.50 -7.51 -13.65
C GLY A 152 5.82 -7.90 -14.31
N LEU A 153 6.09 -9.19 -14.36
CA LEU A 153 7.34 -9.78 -14.84
C LEU A 153 7.70 -9.35 -16.27
N LYS A 154 6.69 -9.11 -17.12
CA LYS A 154 6.89 -8.65 -18.50
C LYS A 154 7.51 -7.26 -18.62
N GLN A 155 7.44 -6.46 -17.56
CA GLN A 155 7.94 -5.08 -17.52
C GLN A 155 9.27 -4.96 -16.76
N LYS A 156 9.86 -6.08 -16.31
CA LYS A 156 11.08 -6.08 -15.48
C LYS A 156 12.23 -5.26 -16.06
N GLU A 157 12.48 -5.36 -17.37
CA GLU A 157 13.55 -4.63 -18.06
C GLU A 157 13.30 -3.11 -18.08
N ASN A 158 12.04 -2.72 -18.24
CA ASN A 158 11.67 -1.30 -18.20
C ASN A 158 11.88 -0.73 -16.78
N ILE A 159 11.53 -1.52 -15.75
CA ILE A 159 11.75 -1.13 -14.35
C ILE A 159 13.25 -1.11 -14.00
N ASP A 160 14.07 -2.03 -14.52
CA ASP A 160 15.53 -1.97 -14.36
C ASP A 160 16.11 -0.69 -14.98
N ALA A 161 15.62 -0.28 -16.16
CA ALA A 161 16.00 1.00 -16.75
C ALA A 161 15.54 2.19 -15.91
N ALA A 162 14.33 2.14 -15.35
CA ALA A 162 13.76 3.20 -14.51
C ALA A 162 14.51 3.37 -13.18
N VAL A 163 14.82 2.27 -12.49
CA VAL A 163 15.47 2.28 -11.17
C VAL A 163 16.84 2.97 -11.20
N LYS A 164 17.56 2.92 -12.32
CA LYS A 164 18.84 3.61 -12.52
C LYS A 164 18.74 5.15 -12.43
N LYS A 165 17.52 5.70 -12.44
CA LYS A 165 17.27 7.15 -12.31
C LYS A 165 17.08 7.63 -10.87
N PHE A 166 17.11 6.71 -9.91
CA PHE A 166 16.92 6.99 -8.49
C PHE A 166 18.22 6.73 -7.73
N SER A 167 18.54 7.63 -6.80
CA SER A 167 19.74 7.55 -5.95
C SER A 167 19.52 6.62 -4.75
N ASP A 168 20.56 6.41 -3.94
CA ASP A 168 20.44 5.68 -2.66
C ASP A 168 19.59 6.43 -1.60
N ASP A 169 19.19 7.68 -1.84
CA ASP A 169 18.22 8.39 -1.00
C ASP A 169 16.78 7.90 -1.23
N PHE A 170 16.54 7.00 -2.20
CA PHE A 170 15.25 6.39 -2.48
C PHE A 170 15.11 4.99 -1.88
N THR A 171 14.00 4.75 -1.19
CA THR A 171 13.47 3.40 -0.98
C THR A 171 12.70 2.97 -2.23
N ILE A 172 12.98 1.76 -2.72
CA ILE A 172 12.31 1.17 -3.88
C ILE A 172 11.35 0.10 -3.38
N LEU A 173 10.07 0.25 -3.73
CA LEU A 173 8.99 -0.67 -3.35
C LEU A 173 8.22 -1.13 -4.58
N LEU A 174 8.20 -2.44 -4.82
CA LEU A 174 7.55 -3.04 -5.98
C LEU A 174 6.26 -3.75 -5.56
N PHE A 175 5.15 -3.40 -6.22
CA PHE A 175 3.84 -4.01 -6.04
C PHE A 175 3.56 -5.01 -7.17
N HIS A 176 3.72 -6.30 -6.88
CA HIS A 176 3.65 -7.39 -7.86
C HIS A 176 2.24 -7.91 -8.05
N TYR A 177 1.58 -7.47 -9.12
CA TYR A 177 0.19 -7.87 -9.39
C TYR A 177 0.07 -9.28 -10.00
N ASP A 178 1.16 -9.91 -10.44
CA ASP A 178 1.13 -11.21 -11.11
C ASP A 178 1.55 -12.38 -10.21
N GLY A 179 2.26 -12.09 -9.13
CA GLY A 179 2.76 -13.08 -8.17
C GLY A 179 4.25 -13.40 -8.29
N HIS A 180 4.96 -12.82 -9.26
CA HIS A 180 6.34 -13.20 -9.60
C HIS A 180 7.36 -12.27 -8.92
N THR A 181 7.92 -12.71 -7.79
CA THR A 181 8.93 -11.93 -7.05
C THR A 181 10.35 -12.46 -7.20
N THR A 182 10.53 -13.78 -7.26
CA THR A 182 11.85 -14.44 -7.27
C THR A 182 12.62 -14.21 -8.57
N GLU A 183 11.91 -14.05 -9.68
CA GLU A 183 12.50 -13.85 -11.00
C GLU A 183 13.23 -12.50 -11.09
N TRP A 184 12.93 -11.57 -10.20
CA TRP A 184 13.59 -10.27 -10.11
C TRP A 184 14.96 -10.33 -9.41
N ASP A 185 15.29 -11.44 -8.75
CA ASP A 185 16.58 -11.63 -8.05
C ASP A 185 17.78 -11.65 -9.03
N GLU A 186 17.54 -11.68 -10.33
CA GLU A 186 18.57 -11.46 -11.35
C GLU A 186 19.21 -10.06 -11.26
N PHE A 187 18.46 -9.06 -10.74
CA PHE A 187 18.93 -7.70 -10.54
C PHE A 187 19.43 -7.48 -9.11
N GLU A 188 20.69 -7.10 -8.95
CA GLU A 188 21.29 -6.87 -7.61
C GLU A 188 20.60 -5.74 -6.83
N TRP A 189 20.05 -4.73 -7.50
CA TRP A 189 19.25 -3.70 -6.83
C TRP A 189 17.93 -4.26 -6.30
N SER A 190 17.34 -5.25 -6.97
CA SER A 190 16.05 -5.82 -6.59
C SER A 190 16.14 -6.59 -5.28
N LYS A 191 17.28 -7.24 -4.99
CA LYS A 191 17.55 -7.90 -3.70
C LYS A 191 17.53 -6.93 -2.51
N ARG A 192 17.70 -5.63 -2.78
CA ARG A 192 17.64 -4.55 -1.78
C ARG A 192 16.30 -3.80 -1.81
N ALA A 193 15.47 -4.04 -2.81
CA ALA A 193 14.13 -3.47 -2.92
C ALA A 193 13.14 -4.26 -2.06
N ILE A 194 11.99 -3.64 -1.76
CA ILE A 194 10.90 -4.29 -1.03
C ILE A 194 9.89 -4.79 -2.04
N HIS A 195 9.50 -6.07 -1.92
CA HIS A 195 8.54 -6.70 -2.81
C HIS A 195 7.25 -7.01 -2.04
N VAL A 196 6.11 -6.52 -2.51
CA VAL A 196 4.80 -6.85 -1.97
C VAL A 196 3.96 -7.47 -3.07
N SER A 197 3.48 -8.69 -2.86
CA SER A 197 2.82 -9.49 -3.89
C SER A 197 1.40 -9.87 -3.49
N ALA A 198 0.45 -9.55 -4.37
CA ALA A 198 -0.97 -9.84 -4.22
C ALA A 198 -1.59 -9.92 -5.61
N ARG A 199 -1.98 -11.12 -6.02
CA ARG A 199 -2.36 -11.36 -7.42
C ARG A 199 -3.59 -10.55 -7.81
N LYS A 200 -3.54 -9.99 -9.01
CA LYS A 200 -4.59 -9.21 -9.68
C LYS A 200 -5.07 -8.00 -8.87
N GLN A 201 -4.18 -7.39 -8.10
CA GLN A 201 -4.44 -6.13 -7.42
C GLN A 201 -3.85 -4.96 -8.18
N THR A 202 -4.53 -3.82 -8.12
CA THR A 202 -4.17 -2.58 -8.80
C THR A 202 -3.28 -1.69 -7.92
N LYS A 203 -2.62 -0.71 -8.52
CA LYS A 203 -1.77 0.28 -7.84
C LYS A 203 -2.41 0.90 -6.60
N TRP A 204 -3.65 1.38 -6.72
CA TRP A 204 -4.33 2.05 -5.62
C TRP A 204 -4.82 1.10 -4.53
N TRP A 205 -5.02 -0.19 -4.83
CA TRP A 205 -5.28 -1.20 -3.81
C TRP A 205 -4.07 -1.37 -2.89
N TYR A 206 -2.87 -1.44 -3.47
CA TYR A 206 -1.62 -1.51 -2.72
C TYR A 206 -1.35 -0.22 -1.96
N ALA A 207 -1.45 0.93 -2.63
CA ALA A 207 -1.21 2.22 -2.00
C ALA A 207 -2.09 2.43 -0.75
N LYS A 208 -3.38 2.04 -0.83
CA LYS A 208 -4.28 2.13 0.33
C LYS A 208 -3.84 1.26 1.52
N ARG A 209 -3.19 0.13 1.28
CA ARG A 209 -2.88 -0.88 2.32
C ARG A 209 -1.46 -0.80 2.86
N PHE A 210 -0.51 -0.44 2.01
CA PHE A 210 0.91 -0.47 2.35
C PHE A 210 1.52 0.92 2.51
N LEU A 211 0.93 1.96 1.91
CA LEU A 211 1.43 3.33 2.04
C LEU A 211 0.64 4.13 3.08
N HIS A 212 0.37 3.54 4.25
CA HIS A 212 -0.30 4.26 5.33
C HIS A 212 0.51 5.51 5.72
N PRO A 213 -0.11 6.68 6.00
CA PRO A 213 0.63 7.91 6.27
C PRO A 213 1.66 7.77 7.38
N ASP A 214 1.32 7.03 8.44
CA ASP A 214 2.23 6.82 9.58
C ASP A 214 3.35 5.78 9.28
N ILE A 215 3.28 5.03 8.17
CA ILE A 215 4.38 4.15 7.69
C ILE A 215 5.31 4.92 6.76
N VAL A 216 4.76 5.79 5.90
CA VAL A 216 5.54 6.58 4.95
C VAL A 216 5.95 7.94 5.50
N ALA A 217 5.64 8.21 6.77
CA ALA A 217 5.97 9.44 7.48
C ALA A 217 7.46 9.83 7.43
N PRO A 218 8.45 8.94 7.31
CA PRO A 218 9.85 9.37 7.16
C PRO A 218 10.20 9.97 5.80
N TYR A 219 9.37 9.79 4.77
CA TYR A 219 9.67 10.20 3.40
C TYR A 219 9.13 11.61 3.11
N ASP A 220 9.95 12.45 2.48
CA ASP A 220 9.55 13.81 2.08
C ASP A 220 8.63 13.78 0.86
N TYR A 221 8.95 12.90 -0.10
CA TYR A 221 8.22 12.74 -1.35
C TYR A 221 7.99 11.25 -1.66
N ILE A 222 6.79 10.96 -2.17
CA ILE A 222 6.28 9.62 -2.43
C ILE A 222 5.84 9.54 -3.89
N PHE A 223 6.53 8.72 -4.68
CA PHE A 223 6.29 8.50 -6.10
C PHE A 223 5.44 7.22 -6.25
N ILE A 224 4.31 7.32 -6.96
CA ILE A 224 3.35 6.21 -7.13
C ILE A 224 3.11 5.94 -8.61
N TRP A 225 4.03 5.22 -9.24
CA TRP A 225 4.17 5.20 -10.69
C TRP A 225 3.68 3.88 -11.31
N ASP A 226 3.16 3.99 -12.53
CA ASP A 226 2.88 2.85 -13.40
C ASP A 226 4.17 2.28 -14.01
N GLU A 227 4.11 1.05 -14.49
CA GLU A 227 5.25 0.27 -14.97
C GLU A 227 5.62 0.50 -16.43
N ASP A 228 4.82 1.25 -17.18
CA ASP A 228 4.94 1.48 -18.62
C ASP A 228 5.52 2.88 -18.97
N LEU A 229 6.36 3.40 -18.07
CA LEU A 229 7.02 4.70 -18.19
C LEU A 229 8.48 4.54 -18.64
N GLY A 230 8.87 5.28 -19.68
CA GLY A 230 10.26 5.49 -20.09
C GLY A 230 10.85 6.73 -19.40
N LEU A 231 12.00 6.57 -18.75
CA LEU A 231 12.63 7.60 -17.91
C LEU A 231 13.96 8.11 -18.49
N GLU A 232 14.20 7.94 -19.79
CA GLU A 232 15.46 8.28 -20.45
C GLU A 232 15.88 9.73 -20.17
N HIS A 233 14.91 10.64 -20.14
CA HIS A 233 15.09 12.08 -19.95
C HIS A 233 14.75 12.58 -18.54
N PHE A 234 14.63 11.67 -17.58
CA PHE A 234 14.28 11.96 -16.21
C PHE A 234 15.48 11.79 -15.27
N ASN A 235 15.60 12.68 -14.29
CA ASN A 235 16.49 12.62 -13.14
C ASN A 235 15.70 12.95 -11.87
N ALA A 236 15.66 12.01 -10.92
CA ALA A 236 14.82 12.14 -9.74
C ALA A 236 15.27 13.27 -8.79
N GLU A 237 16.58 13.51 -8.67
CA GLU A 237 17.12 14.56 -7.80
C GLU A 237 16.84 15.96 -8.36
N GLU A 238 17.05 16.15 -9.66
CA GLU A 238 16.71 17.42 -10.33
C GLU A 238 15.20 17.67 -10.33
N TYR A 239 14.39 16.62 -10.47
CA TYR A 239 12.94 16.72 -10.33
C TYR A 239 12.54 17.23 -8.94
N ILE A 240 13.05 16.61 -7.87
CA ILE A 240 12.72 17.00 -6.50
C ILE A 240 13.21 18.42 -6.20
N LYS A 241 14.38 18.83 -6.73
CA LYS A 241 14.84 20.22 -6.61
C LYS A 241 13.83 21.21 -7.18
N LEU A 242 13.25 20.92 -8.35
CA LEU A 242 12.25 21.76 -9.00
C LEU A 242 10.92 21.75 -8.26
N VAL A 243 10.46 20.59 -7.80
CA VAL A 243 9.25 20.46 -6.96
C VAL A 243 9.37 21.35 -5.73
N ARG A 244 10.50 21.31 -5.02
CA ARG A 244 10.77 22.19 -3.87
C ARG A 244 10.85 23.66 -4.27
N LYS A 245 11.60 23.99 -5.32
CA LYS A 245 11.77 25.37 -5.83
C LYS A 245 10.42 26.04 -6.13
N HIS A 246 9.49 25.28 -6.70
CA HIS A 246 8.19 25.79 -7.16
C HIS A 246 7.04 25.56 -6.16
N GLY A 247 7.34 25.04 -4.96
CA GLY A 247 6.36 24.81 -3.90
C GLY A 247 5.27 23.82 -4.28
N LEU A 248 5.61 22.80 -5.08
CA LEU A 248 4.65 21.79 -5.52
C LEU A 248 4.46 20.72 -4.44
N GLU A 249 3.21 20.50 -4.03
CA GLU A 249 2.81 19.49 -3.05
C GLU A 249 2.32 18.21 -3.75
N ILE A 250 1.75 18.34 -4.93
CA ILE A 250 1.39 17.22 -5.81
C ILE A 250 1.93 17.55 -7.19
N SER A 251 2.66 16.63 -7.80
CA SER A 251 3.32 16.90 -9.06
C SER A 251 3.41 15.67 -9.94
N GLN A 252 3.75 15.86 -11.20
CA GLN A 252 4.22 14.78 -12.07
C GLN A 252 5.30 15.31 -13.02
N PRO A 253 6.14 14.44 -13.60
CA PRO A 253 6.96 14.78 -14.75
C PRO A 253 6.09 15.16 -15.96
N GLY A 254 6.62 16.01 -16.85
CA GLY A 254 6.00 16.26 -18.15
C GLY A 254 5.96 15.02 -19.01
N LEU A 255 4.90 14.86 -19.81
CA LEU A 255 4.81 13.78 -20.79
C LEU A 255 5.32 14.23 -22.14
N ASP A 256 6.03 13.32 -22.81
CA ASP A 256 6.50 13.49 -24.18
C ASP A 256 5.37 13.99 -25.12
N PRO A 257 5.52 15.17 -25.75
CA PRO A 257 4.50 15.74 -26.61
C PRO A 257 4.28 14.96 -27.92
N ASP A 258 5.22 14.09 -28.31
CA ASP A 258 5.15 13.30 -29.55
C ASP A 258 4.31 12.01 -29.39
N ARG A 259 3.78 11.76 -28.20
CA ARG A 259 2.89 10.64 -27.88
C ARG A 259 1.43 11.05 -27.81
N VAL A 260 0.54 10.06 -27.84
CA VAL A 260 -0.89 10.29 -27.66
C VAL A 260 -1.16 10.63 -26.19
N LEU A 261 -1.73 11.80 -25.93
CA LEU A 261 -2.02 12.29 -24.59
C LEU A 261 -3.52 12.49 -24.41
N THR A 262 -4.03 12.09 -23.24
CA THR A 262 -5.44 12.28 -22.88
C THR A 262 -5.70 13.75 -22.52
N TRP A 263 -4.83 14.32 -21.70
CA TRP A 263 -4.95 15.66 -21.09
C TRP A 263 -3.83 16.57 -21.59
N GLN A 264 -4.15 17.79 -22.04
CA GLN A 264 -3.14 18.80 -22.37
C GLN A 264 -2.34 19.24 -21.14
N MET A 265 -2.92 19.10 -19.94
CA MET A 265 -2.26 19.47 -18.68
C MET A 265 -1.03 18.61 -18.38
N THR A 266 -0.96 17.38 -18.90
CA THR A 266 0.19 16.49 -18.66
C THR A 266 1.29 16.64 -19.70
N LYS A 267 1.00 17.29 -20.82
CA LYS A 267 1.94 17.49 -21.93
C LYS A 267 3.08 18.40 -21.49
N ARG A 268 4.32 18.00 -21.76
CA ARG A 268 5.51 18.83 -21.51
C ARG A 268 5.47 20.15 -22.28
N ARG A 269 5.99 21.22 -21.67
CA ARG A 269 6.26 22.54 -22.27
C ARG A 269 7.77 22.76 -22.38
N VAL A 270 8.28 23.09 -23.55
CA VAL A 270 9.73 23.14 -23.80
C VAL A 270 10.40 24.41 -23.23
N ASP A 271 9.62 25.47 -23.04
CA ASP A 271 10.06 26.83 -22.75
C ASP A 271 10.12 27.19 -21.25
N ARG A 272 9.84 26.23 -20.36
CA ARG A 272 9.68 26.48 -18.91
C ARG A 272 10.10 25.28 -18.07
N GLU A 273 10.34 25.52 -16.79
CA GLU A 273 10.68 24.47 -15.82
C GLU A 273 9.45 23.70 -15.34
N VAL A 274 8.33 24.42 -15.13
CA VAL A 274 7.06 23.86 -14.64
C VAL A 274 5.88 24.61 -15.27
N HIS A 275 4.72 23.96 -15.31
CA HIS A 275 3.42 24.62 -15.50
C HIS A 275 2.37 24.07 -14.55
N LYS A 276 1.39 24.91 -14.23
CA LYS A 276 0.32 24.61 -13.25
C LYS A 276 -1.08 24.78 -13.85
N GLU A 277 -1.12 25.28 -15.08
CA GLU A 277 -2.33 25.52 -15.85
C GLU A 277 -2.08 25.23 -17.34
N THR A 278 -3.15 24.94 -18.06
CA THR A 278 -3.16 24.73 -19.50
C THR A 278 -4.47 25.19 -20.13
N GLU A 279 -4.43 25.44 -21.43
CA GLU A 279 -5.64 25.40 -22.25
C GLU A 279 -5.94 23.94 -22.62
N GLU A 280 -7.18 23.50 -22.37
CA GLU A 280 -7.68 22.19 -22.79
C GLU A 280 -8.58 22.30 -24.01
N LYS A 281 -9.03 21.15 -24.52
CA LYS A 281 -10.00 21.06 -25.60
C LYS A 281 -11.25 21.90 -25.28
N PRO A 282 -11.89 22.53 -26.29
CA PRO A 282 -13.10 23.33 -26.08
C PRO A 282 -14.17 22.59 -25.27
N GLY A 283 -14.66 23.22 -24.20
CA GLY A 283 -15.69 22.68 -23.31
C GLY A 283 -15.18 21.79 -22.17
N TRP A 284 -13.87 21.52 -22.07
CA TRP A 284 -13.31 20.67 -21.01
C TRP A 284 -12.97 21.47 -19.74
N CYS A 285 -12.70 22.77 -19.86
CA CYS A 285 -12.52 23.68 -18.71
C CYS A 285 -13.83 24.35 -18.32
N GLY A 286 -14.43 23.94 -17.20
CA GLY A 286 -15.53 24.71 -16.59
C GLY A 286 -15.03 25.96 -15.83
N ASN A 287 -13.79 25.90 -15.33
CA ASN A 287 -13.10 26.99 -14.64
C ASN A 287 -11.58 26.78 -14.84
N PRO A 288 -10.80 27.84 -15.14
CA PRO A 288 -9.38 27.72 -15.45
C PRO A 288 -8.53 27.22 -14.28
N HIS A 289 -8.95 27.45 -13.02
CA HIS A 289 -8.24 27.02 -11.82
C HIS A 289 -8.68 25.66 -11.29
N LEU A 290 -9.53 24.95 -12.03
CA LEU A 290 -10.02 23.63 -11.66
C LEU A 290 -9.58 22.57 -12.67
N PRO A 291 -9.54 21.29 -12.26
CA PRO A 291 -9.28 20.20 -13.18
C PRO A 291 -10.26 20.17 -14.34
N PRO A 292 -9.82 19.77 -15.54
CA PRO A 292 -8.46 19.30 -15.85
C PRO A 292 -7.44 20.42 -16.14
N CYS A 293 -7.85 21.69 -16.15
CA CYS A 293 -7.07 22.78 -16.73
C CYS A 293 -6.05 23.40 -15.76
N ALA A 294 -6.25 23.21 -14.47
CA ALA A 294 -5.25 23.42 -13.41
C ALA A 294 -5.56 22.47 -12.25
N ALA A 295 -4.70 22.48 -11.23
CA ALA A 295 -4.89 21.66 -10.04
C ALA A 295 -5.02 20.14 -10.34
N PHE A 296 -4.37 19.68 -11.41
CA PHE A 296 -4.52 18.34 -11.98
C PHE A 296 -3.16 17.74 -12.33
N VAL A 297 -2.97 16.48 -11.95
CA VAL A 297 -1.94 15.57 -12.47
C VAL A 297 -2.60 14.21 -12.66
N GLU A 298 -2.15 13.46 -13.65
CA GLU A 298 -2.67 12.14 -13.96
C GLU A 298 -2.10 11.09 -12.99
N ILE A 299 -2.95 10.15 -12.60
CA ILE A 299 -2.70 9.08 -11.64
C ILE A 299 -1.62 8.12 -12.10
N MET A 300 -1.13 8.20 -13.35
CA MET A 300 -0.10 7.34 -13.91
C MET A 300 1.27 7.59 -13.25
N ALA A 301 1.70 8.85 -13.12
CA ALA A 301 3.02 9.20 -12.59
C ALA A 301 3.00 10.29 -11.49
N PRO A 302 2.07 10.27 -10.52
CA PRO A 302 2.00 11.29 -9.50
C PRO A 302 3.13 11.15 -8.48
N VAL A 303 3.53 12.29 -7.95
CA VAL A 303 4.45 12.46 -6.83
C VAL A 303 3.79 13.35 -5.79
N PHE A 304 3.72 12.86 -4.57
CA PHE A 304 3.07 13.55 -3.45
C PHE A 304 4.13 13.96 -2.43
N SER A 305 3.99 15.16 -1.85
CA SER A 305 4.61 15.47 -0.57
C SER A 305 4.01 14.58 0.52
N ARG A 306 4.73 14.44 1.63
CA ARG A 306 4.26 13.74 2.83
C ARG A 306 2.87 14.22 3.29
N GLU A 307 2.68 15.53 3.35
CA GLU A 307 1.45 16.16 3.82
C GLU A 307 0.28 15.93 2.85
N ALA A 308 0.52 16.13 1.55
CA ALA A 308 -0.50 15.88 0.54
C ALA A 308 -0.91 14.39 0.53
N TRP A 309 0.06 13.48 0.64
CA TRP A 309 -0.21 12.05 0.68
C TRP A 309 -1.08 11.66 1.89
N ARG A 310 -0.84 12.26 3.07
CA ARG A 310 -1.66 12.00 4.26
C ARG A 310 -3.14 12.25 3.99
N CYS A 311 -3.48 13.32 3.30
CA CYS A 311 -4.86 13.59 2.88
C CYS A 311 -5.33 12.62 1.78
N VAL A 312 -4.54 12.42 0.72
CA VAL A 312 -4.92 11.56 -0.43
C VAL A 312 -5.18 10.13 0.03
N TRP A 313 -4.38 9.59 0.94
CA TRP A 313 -4.57 8.25 1.48
C TRP A 313 -5.94 8.07 2.16
N HIS A 314 -6.45 9.10 2.86
CA HIS A 314 -7.78 9.07 3.48
C HIS A 314 -8.91 9.20 2.46
N MET A 315 -8.63 9.85 1.31
CA MET A 315 -9.56 9.92 0.18
C MET A 315 -9.75 8.56 -0.51
N LEU A 316 -8.68 7.75 -0.58
CA LEU A 316 -8.73 6.41 -1.17
C LEU A 316 -9.73 5.50 -0.45
N GLN A 317 -10.63 4.90 -1.23
CA GLN A 317 -11.69 4.01 -0.75
C GLN A 317 -11.20 2.55 -0.76
N ASN A 318 -11.53 1.77 0.26
CA ASN A 318 -11.03 0.40 0.39
C ASN A 318 -11.51 -0.57 -0.71
N ASP A 319 -12.68 -0.29 -1.30
CA ASP A 319 -13.38 -1.11 -2.28
C ASP A 319 -13.29 -0.59 -3.73
N LEU A 320 -12.72 0.61 -3.94
CA LEU A 320 -12.48 1.18 -5.27
C LEU A 320 -10.98 1.14 -5.55
N VAL A 321 -10.57 0.27 -6.45
CA VAL A 321 -9.18 -0.17 -6.56
C VAL A 321 -8.47 0.44 -7.77
N HIS A 322 -9.17 0.87 -8.82
CA HIS A 322 -8.54 1.37 -10.05
C HIS A 322 -8.10 2.84 -9.98
N GLY A 323 -8.71 3.63 -9.07
CA GLY A 323 -8.35 5.04 -8.86
C GLY A 323 -8.79 6.02 -9.95
N TRP A 324 -9.52 5.58 -10.98
CA TRP A 324 -10.04 6.49 -12.02
C TRP A 324 -10.90 7.59 -11.41
N GLY A 325 -10.58 8.84 -11.74
CA GLY A 325 -11.26 10.03 -11.21
C GLY A 325 -10.62 10.60 -9.95
N LEU A 326 -9.64 9.91 -9.35
CA LEU A 326 -8.88 10.44 -8.22
C LEU A 326 -8.14 11.72 -8.62
N ASP A 327 -7.62 11.77 -9.86
CA ASP A 327 -6.93 12.90 -10.51
C ASP A 327 -7.68 14.23 -10.32
N PHE A 328 -9.01 14.19 -10.49
CA PHE A 328 -9.90 15.34 -10.36
C PHE A 328 -10.17 15.75 -8.91
N ALA A 329 -9.93 14.84 -7.96
CA ALA A 329 -10.17 15.04 -6.55
C ALA A 329 -8.92 15.44 -5.77
N LEU A 330 -7.70 15.20 -6.30
CA LEU A 330 -6.42 15.52 -5.66
C LEU A 330 -6.33 16.97 -5.18
N ARG A 331 -6.92 17.92 -5.92
CA ARG A 331 -7.02 19.33 -5.53
C ARG A 331 -7.58 19.58 -4.12
N ARG A 332 -8.36 18.66 -3.56
CA ARG A 332 -8.96 18.80 -2.23
C ARG A 332 -7.95 18.62 -1.10
N CYS A 333 -6.74 18.13 -1.41
CA CYS A 333 -5.70 17.86 -0.42
C CYS A 333 -4.63 18.95 -0.34
N VAL A 334 -4.79 20.06 -1.06
CA VAL A 334 -3.80 21.13 -1.12
C VAL A 334 -4.48 22.47 -1.34
N GLU A 335 -4.03 23.52 -0.63
CA GLU A 335 -4.57 24.88 -0.74
C GLU A 335 -3.44 25.92 -0.91
N PRO A 336 -3.51 26.85 -1.89
CA PRO A 336 -4.41 26.83 -3.05
C PRO A 336 -3.96 25.80 -4.10
N ALA A 337 -4.88 24.94 -4.54
CA ALA A 337 -4.53 23.77 -5.35
C ALA A 337 -3.89 24.11 -6.71
N HIS A 338 -4.39 25.13 -7.39
CA HIS A 338 -3.89 25.53 -8.72
C HIS A 338 -2.48 26.13 -8.69
N GLU A 339 -1.96 26.53 -7.52
CA GLU A 339 -0.59 27.02 -7.38
C GLU A 339 0.38 25.95 -6.88
N LYS A 340 -0.12 24.86 -6.30
CA LYS A 340 0.70 23.83 -5.63
C LYS A 340 0.62 22.46 -6.30
N ILE A 341 -0.21 22.33 -7.32
CA ILE A 341 -0.29 21.14 -8.16
C ILE A 341 0.18 21.50 -9.57
N GLY A 342 1.13 20.76 -10.12
CA GLY A 342 1.66 21.08 -11.44
C GLY A 342 2.58 20.03 -12.04
N VAL A 343 2.98 20.28 -13.27
CA VAL A 343 3.84 19.42 -14.07
C VAL A 343 5.23 20.01 -14.13
N VAL A 344 6.25 19.18 -13.89
CA VAL A 344 7.66 19.56 -14.03
C VAL A 344 8.10 19.27 -15.47
N ASP A 345 8.27 20.30 -16.27
CA ASP A 345 8.51 20.21 -17.71
C ASP A 345 9.96 19.93 -18.09
N SER A 346 10.90 20.42 -17.27
CA SER A 346 12.33 20.18 -17.50
C SER A 346 12.77 18.77 -17.12
N GLN A 347 11.90 17.97 -16.50
CA GLN A 347 12.13 16.57 -16.18
C GLN A 347 10.93 15.77 -16.67
N TRP A 348 11.11 14.97 -17.73
CA TRP A 348 9.99 14.40 -18.47
C TRP A 348 10.17 12.91 -18.73
N ILE A 349 9.04 12.26 -18.99
CA ILE A 349 8.93 10.82 -19.18
C ILE A 349 8.12 10.50 -20.44
N VAL A 350 8.28 9.27 -20.93
CA VAL A 350 7.57 8.75 -22.10
C VAL A 350 6.53 7.74 -21.63
N HIS A 351 5.27 7.90 -22.02
CA HIS A 351 4.29 6.84 -21.84
C HIS A 351 4.43 5.80 -22.95
N GLN A 352 4.93 4.61 -22.63
CA GLN A 352 5.22 3.56 -23.61
C GLN A 352 3.97 2.76 -24.00
N SER A 353 2.88 2.84 -23.22
CA SER A 353 1.62 2.11 -23.46
C SER A 353 1.80 0.59 -23.60
N VAL A 354 2.70 0.01 -22.81
CA VAL A 354 2.96 -1.45 -22.83
C VAL A 354 1.79 -2.17 -22.16
N PRO A 355 1.29 -3.31 -22.72
CA PRO A 355 0.17 -4.04 -22.13
C PRO A 355 0.42 -4.43 -20.66
N SER A 356 -0.40 -3.85 -19.78
CA SER A 356 -0.28 -3.91 -18.32
C SER A 356 -1.36 -4.78 -17.69
N LEU A 357 -1.64 -4.54 -16.40
CA LEU A 357 -2.71 -5.12 -15.59
C LEU A 357 -4.08 -5.22 -16.30
N GLY A 358 -4.39 -4.35 -17.26
CA GLY A 358 -5.63 -4.44 -18.05
C GLY A 358 -5.83 -5.82 -18.70
N THR A 359 -4.75 -6.49 -19.07
CA THR A 359 -4.80 -7.85 -19.67
C THR A 359 -5.07 -8.96 -18.66
N GLN A 360 -5.01 -8.67 -17.35
CA GLN A 360 -5.25 -9.63 -16.26
C GLN A 360 -6.74 -9.83 -15.93
N GLY A 361 -7.63 -9.15 -16.66
CA GLY A 361 -9.08 -9.31 -16.56
C GLY A 361 -9.58 -10.69 -17.00
N GLN A 362 -10.90 -10.87 -16.98
CA GLN A 362 -11.53 -12.08 -17.51
C GLN A 362 -12.09 -11.81 -18.91
N SER A 363 -11.88 -12.74 -19.83
CA SER A 363 -12.59 -12.76 -21.10
C SER A 363 -14.01 -13.27 -20.86
N VAL A 364 -15.00 -12.52 -21.32
CA VAL A 364 -16.43 -12.86 -21.20
C VAL A 364 -17.07 -12.67 -22.57
N ASP A 365 -17.82 -13.67 -23.05
CA ASP A 365 -18.52 -13.64 -24.35
C ASP A 365 -17.61 -13.29 -25.54
N GLY A 366 -16.36 -13.78 -25.52
CA GLY A 366 -15.37 -13.52 -26.57
C GLY A 366 -14.75 -12.11 -26.56
N LYS A 367 -15.12 -11.24 -25.60
CA LYS A 367 -14.51 -9.92 -25.43
C LYS A 367 -13.11 -10.02 -24.81
N ALA A 368 -12.20 -9.17 -25.29
CA ALA A 368 -10.86 -9.09 -24.73
C ALA A 368 -10.87 -8.73 -23.23
N PRO A 369 -10.00 -9.33 -22.39
CA PRO A 369 -9.97 -9.11 -20.94
C PRO A 369 -9.95 -7.65 -20.47
N TRP A 370 -9.24 -6.79 -21.21
CA TRP A 370 -9.09 -5.37 -20.87
C TRP A 370 -10.41 -4.58 -20.95
N LEU A 371 -11.38 -5.06 -21.72
CA LEU A 371 -12.71 -4.43 -21.79
C LEU A 371 -13.44 -4.53 -20.46
N GLY A 372 -13.41 -5.70 -19.81
CA GLY A 372 -14.01 -5.89 -18.50
C GLY A 372 -13.35 -5.04 -17.40
N VAL A 373 -12.01 -4.91 -17.45
CA VAL A 373 -11.26 -4.02 -16.55
C VAL A 373 -11.69 -2.56 -16.78
N ARG A 374 -11.75 -2.11 -18.04
CA ARG A 374 -12.17 -0.73 -18.37
C ARG A 374 -13.59 -0.43 -17.94
N ASP A 375 -14.51 -1.38 -18.08
CA ASP A 375 -15.89 -1.24 -17.60
C ASP A 375 -15.94 -1.13 -16.08
N ARG A 376 -15.09 -1.89 -15.36
CA ARG A 376 -14.95 -1.75 -13.91
C ARG A 376 -14.37 -0.39 -13.52
N CYS A 377 -13.35 0.11 -14.22
CA CYS A 377 -12.79 1.45 -13.98
C CYS A 377 -13.87 2.54 -14.09
N LYS A 378 -14.68 2.50 -15.15
CA LYS A 378 -15.80 3.46 -15.34
C LYS A 378 -16.80 3.38 -14.19
N LYS A 379 -17.22 2.17 -13.81
CA LYS A 379 -18.14 1.97 -12.68
C LYS A 379 -17.58 2.52 -11.36
N GLU A 380 -16.32 2.24 -11.06
CA GLU A 380 -15.63 2.75 -9.87
C GLU A 380 -15.53 4.28 -9.87
N TRP A 381 -15.20 4.88 -11.02
CA TRP A 381 -15.18 6.33 -11.14
C TRP A 381 -16.55 6.95 -10.86
N THR A 382 -17.63 6.43 -11.47
CA THR A 382 -19.00 6.90 -11.20
C THR A 382 -19.36 6.78 -9.72
N MET A 383 -19.03 5.66 -9.08
CA MET A 383 -19.26 5.45 -7.65
C MET A 383 -18.47 6.45 -6.79
N PHE A 384 -17.20 6.69 -7.11
CA PHE A 384 -16.35 7.64 -6.41
C PHE A 384 -16.91 9.06 -6.50
N GLN A 385 -17.28 9.52 -7.69
CA GLN A 385 -17.90 10.84 -7.90
C GLN A 385 -19.19 10.99 -7.08
N ALA A 386 -20.05 9.97 -7.09
CA ALA A 386 -21.29 9.99 -6.32
C ALA A 386 -21.04 10.05 -4.81
N ARG A 387 -20.06 9.29 -4.29
CA ARG A 387 -19.67 9.32 -2.88
C ARG A 387 -19.13 10.67 -2.46
N MET A 388 -18.22 11.24 -3.26
CA MET A 388 -17.65 12.56 -2.99
C MET A 388 -18.74 13.64 -2.96
N ALA A 389 -19.60 13.70 -3.98
CA ALA A 389 -20.68 14.68 -4.04
C ALA A 389 -21.68 14.52 -2.89
N SER A 390 -22.04 13.30 -2.52
CA SER A 390 -22.94 13.02 -1.39
C SER A 390 -22.34 13.43 -0.05
N ALA A 391 -21.07 13.09 0.18
CA ALA A 391 -20.36 13.44 1.41
C ALA A 391 -20.21 14.96 1.55
N GLU A 392 -19.82 15.64 0.47
CA GLU A 392 -19.68 17.10 0.44
C GLU A 392 -21.02 17.80 0.68
N LYS A 393 -22.09 17.35 0.02
CA LYS A 393 -23.45 17.86 0.24
C LYS A 393 -23.88 17.68 1.70
N LYS A 394 -23.67 16.50 2.28
CA LYS A 394 -24.03 16.21 3.68
C LYS A 394 -23.27 17.12 4.64
N TYR A 395 -21.97 17.32 4.42
CA TYR A 395 -21.13 18.20 5.23
C TYR A 395 -21.64 19.65 5.23
N TYR A 396 -21.94 20.23 4.06
CA TYR A 396 -22.47 21.60 4.00
C TYR A 396 -23.84 21.74 4.68
N ILE A 397 -24.72 20.75 4.50
CA ILE A 397 -26.02 20.74 5.19
C ILE A 397 -25.86 20.71 6.71
N GLU A 398 -24.93 19.89 7.23
CA GLU A 398 -24.62 19.84 8.67
C GLU A 398 -24.08 21.17 9.22
N LEU A 399 -23.40 21.96 8.39
CA LEU A 399 -22.96 23.31 8.73
C LEU A 399 -24.03 24.40 8.53
N GLY A 400 -25.23 24.04 8.07
CA GLY A 400 -26.28 25.01 7.73
C GLY A 400 -25.96 25.88 6.50
N ILE A 401 -25.00 25.45 5.67
CA ILE A 401 -24.59 26.13 4.45
C ILE A 401 -25.31 25.50 3.26
N ASN A 402 -25.87 26.33 2.37
CA ASN A 402 -26.41 25.82 1.12
C ASN A 402 -25.26 25.21 0.29
N PRO A 403 -25.33 23.91 -0.05
CA PRO A 403 -24.27 23.29 -0.81
C PRO A 403 -24.12 24.00 -2.15
N PRO A 404 -22.88 24.22 -2.65
CA PRO A 404 -22.68 24.80 -3.96
C PRO A 404 -23.44 23.96 -4.99
N ASN A 405 -24.17 24.62 -5.90
CA ASN A 405 -24.90 23.94 -6.97
C ASN A 405 -23.93 23.02 -7.70
N ALA A 406 -24.19 21.70 -7.65
CA ALA A 406 -23.42 20.68 -8.35
C ALA A 406 -23.68 20.72 -9.88
N THR A 407 -23.67 21.91 -10.48
CA THR A 407 -23.84 22.15 -11.92
C THR A 407 -22.49 22.15 -12.65
N GLY A 408 -21.61 21.22 -12.26
CA GLY A 408 -20.46 20.81 -13.05
C GLY A 408 -20.62 19.34 -13.41
N ARG A 409 -21.63 19.02 -14.23
CA ARG A 409 -21.65 17.73 -14.93
C ARG A 409 -20.42 17.71 -15.85
N LEU A 410 -19.34 17.09 -15.39
CA LEU A 410 -18.29 16.60 -16.28
C LEU A 410 -18.97 15.54 -17.17
N GLN A 411 -19.26 15.92 -18.42
CA GLN A 411 -19.64 14.99 -19.48
C GLN A 411 -18.42 14.21 -19.95
#